data_AF-A0A4Y9ZWR5-F1
#
_entry.id   AF-A0A4Y9ZWR5-F1
#
_cell.length_a   1.000
_cell.length_b   1.000
_cell.length_c   1.000
_cell.angle_alpha   90.00
_cell.angle_beta   90.00
_cell.angle_gamma   90.00
#
_symmetry.space_group_name_H-M   'P 1'
#
loop_
_entity.id
_entity.type
_entity.pdbx_description
1 polymer ?
#
loop_
_entity_poly.entity_id
_entity_poly.type
_entity_poly.pdbx_seq_one_letter_code
_entity_poly.pdbx_strand_id
1 'polypeptide(L)'
;MAIASIHSPSTPWLKTAHLRGFVHVPTFEPRYARGTLYLEVQGAPRVTARRQQLPGEHPMDLLRWILSRGIIVAWRVPRPMELGAPAAEHLDSLTTRWFHGDYNSPKDYQDVIKSLLCRPPARQWLLRGGLAWRLALHYGPPWLMGVALQGPSSIALTLGRGSYHQLPVLSIGDAMTAQENEMLVGRTPGGSVWPSIALWESSGMWIGEWTETAEFWFMRRVSELAEGRNVYQTEAQWARELRKALTPKERKLGEEDGSLRRAMELAHIYPEVAASSMIQVG
;
A
#
# COMPACT_ATOMS: atom_id res chain seq x y z
N MET A 1 -30.02 34.04 -11.66
CA MET A 1 -28.63 33.53 -11.73
C MET A 1 -28.33 32.88 -10.38
N ALA A 2 -28.56 31.57 -10.25
CA ALA A 2 -28.51 30.85 -8.98
C ALA A 2 -27.29 29.94 -8.96
N ILE A 3 -26.46 30.07 -7.93
CA ILE A 3 -25.25 29.29 -7.71
C ILE A 3 -25.66 27.94 -7.11
N ALA A 4 -25.43 26.86 -7.84
CA ALA A 4 -25.67 25.50 -7.38
C ALA A 4 -24.59 25.08 -6.38
N SER A 5 -25.03 24.75 -5.16
CA SER A 5 -24.20 24.22 -4.08
C SER A 5 -23.83 22.76 -4.34
N ILE A 6 -22.56 22.50 -4.67
CA ILE A 6 -22.02 21.14 -4.83
C ILE A 6 -21.92 20.50 -3.43
N HIS A 7 -22.83 19.56 -3.15
CA HIS A 7 -22.73 18.68 -1.98
C HIS A 7 -21.66 17.63 -2.24
N SER A 8 -20.67 17.54 -1.37
CA SER A 8 -19.68 16.46 -1.35
C SER A 8 -20.34 15.18 -0.81
N PRO A 9 -20.18 14.02 -1.47
CA PRO A 9 -20.76 12.77 -0.97
C PRO A 9 -19.99 12.30 0.28
N SER A 10 -20.71 12.21 1.40
CA SER A 10 -20.24 11.61 2.64
C SER A 10 -19.85 10.14 2.43
N THR A 11 -18.60 9.78 2.72
CA THR A 11 -18.09 8.40 2.63
C THR A 11 -18.71 7.52 3.73
N PRO A 12 -19.51 6.46 3.43
CA PRO A 12 -20.37 5.80 4.43
C PRO A 12 -19.71 4.71 5.31
N TRP A 13 -18.41 4.44 5.17
CA TRP A 13 -17.77 3.24 5.74
C TRP A 13 -17.43 3.24 7.25
N LEU A 14 -17.99 4.15 8.06
CA LEU A 14 -17.75 4.22 9.51
C LEU A 14 -18.85 3.58 10.39
N LYS A 15 -19.69 2.70 9.85
CA LYS A 15 -20.74 2.02 10.65
C LYS A 15 -20.30 0.63 11.13
N THR A 16 -19.74 0.63 12.34
CA THR A 16 -19.89 -0.36 13.42
C THR A 16 -20.02 -1.85 13.05
N ALA A 17 -18.94 -2.60 13.19
CA ALA A 17 -18.98 -4.05 13.37
C ALA A 17 -18.87 -4.39 14.86
N HIS A 18 -19.95 -4.92 15.44
CA HIS A 18 -19.93 -5.55 16.75
C HIS A 18 -19.26 -6.92 16.65
N LEU A 19 -18.10 -7.09 17.30
CA LEU A 19 -17.51 -8.40 17.53
C LEU A 19 -17.14 -8.55 19.01
N ARG A 20 -17.80 -9.52 19.66
CA ARG A 20 -17.44 -10.06 20.98
C ARG A 20 -16.27 -11.03 20.78
N GLY A 21 -15.21 -10.84 21.56
CA GLY A 21 -14.01 -11.66 21.59
C GLY A 21 -12.79 -10.78 21.81
N PHE A 22 -12.33 -10.67 23.07
CA PHE A 22 -11.16 -9.86 23.41
C PHE A 22 -9.90 -10.55 22.89
N VAL A 23 -9.40 -10.09 21.74
CA VAL A 23 -8.01 -10.30 21.34
C VAL A 23 -7.17 -9.35 22.19
N HIS A 24 -6.16 -9.88 22.87
CA HIS A 24 -5.19 -9.09 23.61
C HIS A 24 -4.53 -8.09 22.65
N VAL A 25 -4.92 -6.82 22.72
CA VAL A 25 -4.25 -5.73 22.01
C VAL A 25 -2.98 -5.45 22.81
N PRO A 26 -1.77 -5.71 22.27
CA PRO A 26 -0.55 -5.33 22.97
C PRO A 26 -0.60 -3.83 23.26
N THR A 27 -0.40 -3.45 24.53
CA THR A 27 -0.27 -2.06 24.98
C THR A 27 0.92 -1.43 24.24
N PHE A 28 0.63 -0.67 23.20
CA PHE A 28 1.60 0.05 22.41
C PHE A 28 1.91 1.38 23.09
N GLU A 29 3.11 1.53 23.67
CA GLU A 29 3.61 2.85 24.05
C GLU A 29 3.78 3.70 22.78
N PRO A 30 3.14 4.89 22.69
CA PRO A 30 3.24 5.74 21.52
C PRO A 30 4.53 6.56 21.61
N ARG A 31 5.67 5.95 21.31
CA ARG A 31 6.86 6.71 20.90
C ARG A 31 6.90 6.67 19.39
N TYR A 32 6.35 7.72 18.75
CA TYR A 32 6.57 7.93 17.32
C TYR A 32 8.07 7.89 17.08
N ALA A 33 8.55 6.90 16.31
CA ALA A 33 9.96 6.88 15.94
C ALA A 33 10.19 8.07 15.02
N ARG A 34 10.97 9.06 15.49
CA ARG A 34 11.38 10.19 14.66
C ARG A 34 12.00 9.65 13.38
N GLY A 35 11.48 10.10 12.23
CA GLY A 35 11.84 9.52 10.95
C GLY A 35 11.51 10.43 9.79
N THR A 36 11.83 9.94 8.60
CA THR A 36 11.59 10.63 7.34
C THR A 36 10.61 9.80 6.51
N LEU A 37 9.58 10.46 6.00
CA LEU A 37 8.73 9.94 4.95
C LEU A 37 9.37 10.27 3.59
N TYR A 38 9.56 9.24 2.78
CA TYR A 38 10.03 9.33 1.42
C TYR A 38 8.88 9.06 0.47
N LEU A 39 8.67 9.96 -0.49
CA LEU A 39 7.61 9.83 -1.48
C LEU A 39 8.14 9.19 -2.74
N GLU A 40 7.32 8.34 -3.36
CA GLU A 40 7.57 7.84 -4.70
C GLU A 40 7.26 8.93 -5.74
N VAL A 41 7.93 8.86 -6.89
CA VAL A 41 7.93 9.92 -7.91
C VAL A 41 6.51 10.25 -8.38
N GLN A 42 5.62 9.26 -8.49
CA GLN A 42 4.25 9.46 -8.98
C GLN A 42 3.33 10.09 -7.93
N GLY A 43 3.62 9.86 -6.64
CA GLY A 43 2.90 10.47 -5.52
C GLY A 43 3.37 11.90 -5.18
N ALA A 44 4.65 12.20 -5.41
CA ALA A 44 5.28 13.45 -4.98
C ALA A 44 4.58 14.74 -5.49
N PRO A 45 4.14 14.86 -6.76
CA PRO A 45 3.43 16.06 -7.23
C PRO A 45 2.15 16.36 -6.44
N ARG A 46 1.41 15.31 -6.05
CA ARG A 46 0.15 15.46 -5.31
C ARG A 46 0.39 15.94 -3.89
N VAL A 47 1.38 15.34 -3.22
CA VAL A 47 1.78 15.75 -1.88
C VAL A 47 2.31 17.18 -1.89
N THR A 48 3.06 17.56 -2.92
CA THR A 48 3.56 18.93 -3.10
C THR A 48 2.41 19.92 -3.25
N ALA A 49 1.46 19.64 -4.15
CA ALA A 49 0.28 20.47 -4.35
C ALA A 49 -0.55 20.62 -3.06
N ARG A 50 -0.71 19.53 -2.29
CA ARG A 50 -1.39 19.55 -0.99
C ARG A 50 -0.70 20.48 0.00
N ARG A 51 0.64 20.40 0.11
CA ARG A 51 1.43 21.26 1.01
C ARG A 51 1.39 22.73 0.61
N GLN A 52 1.30 23.04 -0.68
CA GLN A 52 1.11 24.41 -1.16
C GLN A 52 -0.27 24.95 -0.79
N GLN A 53 -1.31 24.11 -0.84
CA GLN A 53 -2.67 24.49 -0.44
C GLN A 53 -2.80 24.69 1.08
N LEU A 54 -2.09 23.89 1.88
CA LEU A 54 -2.10 23.96 3.34
C LEU A 54 -0.67 24.10 3.89
N PRO A 55 -0.06 25.30 3.76
CA PRO A 55 1.25 25.55 4.35
C PRO A 55 1.16 25.39 5.88
N GLY A 56 2.05 24.56 6.44
CA GLY A 56 2.09 24.29 7.87
C GLY A 56 1.19 23.13 8.36
N GLU A 57 0.57 22.36 7.45
CA GLU A 57 -0.13 21.12 7.82
C GLU A 57 0.79 20.20 8.65
N HIS A 58 0.26 19.67 9.75
CA HIS A 58 1.02 18.80 10.63
C HIS A 58 1.41 17.50 9.88
N PRO A 59 2.65 16.99 9.99
CA PRO A 59 3.11 15.83 9.22
C PRO A 59 2.22 14.58 9.36
N MET A 60 1.63 14.37 10.54
CA MET A 60 0.71 13.25 10.76
C MET A 60 -0.64 13.41 10.06
N ASP A 61 -1.12 14.65 9.88
CA ASP A 61 -2.35 14.90 9.12
C ASP A 61 -2.08 14.70 7.63
N LEU A 62 -0.90 15.13 7.16
CA LEU A 62 -0.44 14.85 5.82
C LEU A 62 -0.28 13.34 5.57
N LEU A 63 0.30 12.59 6.52
CA LEU A 63 0.43 11.13 6.40
C LEU A 63 -0.94 10.43 6.37
N ARG A 64 -1.89 10.85 7.23
CA ARG A 64 -3.28 10.34 7.16
C ARG A 64 -3.90 10.61 5.80
N TRP A 65 -3.69 11.79 5.25
CA TRP A 65 -4.16 12.14 3.91
C TRP A 65 -3.52 11.25 2.83
N ILE A 66 -2.19 11.07 2.85
CA ILE A 66 -1.45 10.17 1.95
C ILE A 66 -2.04 8.75 2.00
N LEU A 67 -2.20 8.20 3.21
CA LEU A 67 -2.75 6.87 3.42
C LEU A 67 -4.22 6.76 3.05
N SER A 68 -5.02 7.82 3.18
CA SER A 68 -6.42 7.80 2.75
C SER A 68 -6.58 7.69 1.23
N ARG A 69 -5.54 8.06 0.48
CA ARG A 69 -5.51 8.05 -1.00
C ARG A 69 -4.69 6.90 -1.58
N GLY A 70 -4.14 6.03 -0.72
CA GLY A 70 -3.26 4.93 -1.14
C GLY A 70 -2.02 5.40 -1.89
N ILE A 71 -1.51 6.61 -1.59
CA ILE A 71 -0.27 7.15 -2.17
C ILE A 71 0.93 6.42 -1.56
N ILE A 72 1.91 6.05 -2.38
CA ILE A 72 3.12 5.35 -1.92
C ILE A 72 3.98 6.29 -1.08
N VAL A 73 4.35 5.83 0.11
CA VAL A 73 5.28 6.48 1.01
C VAL A 73 6.13 5.44 1.71
N ALA A 74 7.41 5.72 1.94
CA ALA A 74 8.28 4.90 2.77
C ALA A 74 8.63 5.66 4.05
N TRP A 75 8.29 5.11 5.22
CA TRP A 75 8.73 5.65 6.50
C TRP A 75 10.05 5.01 6.89
N ARG A 76 11.11 5.82 7.03
CA ARG A 76 12.42 5.36 7.48
C ARG A 76 12.82 6.03 8.77
N VAL A 77 13.53 5.30 9.61
CA VAL A 77 14.11 5.78 10.87
C VAL A 77 15.63 5.66 10.77
N PRO A 78 16.41 6.70 11.14
CA PRO A 78 17.86 6.60 11.21
C PRO A 78 18.31 5.45 12.11
N ARG A 79 19.29 4.66 11.66
CA ARG A 79 19.81 3.53 12.42
C ARG A 79 21.35 3.55 12.46
N PRO A 80 21.98 3.61 13.65
CA PRO A 80 23.42 3.47 13.77
C PRO A 80 23.85 2.05 13.37
N MET A 81 25.05 1.93 12.78
CA MET A 81 25.56 0.75 12.07
C MET A 81 25.81 -0.50 12.95
N GLU A 82 25.54 -0.44 14.26
CA GLU A 82 26.11 -1.36 15.25
C GLU A 82 25.30 -2.64 15.58
N LEU A 83 24.29 -3.03 14.80
CA LEU A 83 23.60 -4.28 15.08
C LEU A 83 24.22 -5.46 14.33
N GLY A 84 24.51 -6.52 15.10
CA GLY A 84 25.05 -7.78 14.63
C GLY A 84 24.22 -8.42 13.51
N ALA A 85 24.79 -9.44 12.88
CA ALA A 85 24.22 -10.10 11.70
C ALA A 85 22.71 -10.35 11.87
N PRO A 86 21.90 -10.07 10.83
CA PRO A 86 20.46 -10.27 10.90
C PRO A 86 20.17 -11.70 11.31
N ALA A 87 19.34 -11.88 12.34
CA ALA A 87 18.92 -13.22 12.77
C ALA A 87 18.33 -13.95 11.56
N ALA A 88 18.81 -15.18 11.29
CA ALA A 88 18.42 -16.00 10.14
C ALA A 88 16.90 -15.96 9.90
N GLU A 89 16.48 -15.82 8.63
CA GLU A 89 15.08 -15.85 8.24
C GLU A 89 14.44 -17.12 8.76
N HIS A 90 13.60 -16.99 9.79
CA HIS A 90 12.68 -18.06 10.12
C HIS A 90 11.61 -18.01 9.05
N LEU A 91 11.73 -18.88 8.03
CA LEU A 91 10.65 -19.12 7.08
C LEU A 91 9.40 -19.44 7.91
N ASP A 92 8.45 -18.52 7.87
CA ASP A 92 7.22 -18.61 8.64
C ASP A 92 6.48 -19.88 8.23
N SER A 93 5.95 -20.63 9.19
CA SER A 93 5.03 -21.74 8.96
C SER A 93 3.90 -21.39 7.98
N LEU A 94 3.51 -20.11 7.91
CA LEU A 94 2.52 -19.60 6.97
C LEU A 94 2.99 -19.63 5.50
N THR A 95 4.25 -19.28 5.21
CA THR A 95 4.78 -19.32 3.83
C THR A 95 4.91 -20.76 3.37
N THR A 96 5.46 -21.63 4.21
CA THR A 96 5.53 -23.07 3.93
C THR A 96 4.14 -23.65 3.68
N ARG A 97 3.16 -23.29 4.50
CA ARG A 97 1.79 -23.73 4.28
C ARG A 97 1.32 -23.27 2.90
N TRP A 98 1.37 -21.96 2.61
CA TRP A 98 0.87 -21.37 1.35
C TRP A 98 1.36 -22.08 0.09
N PHE A 99 2.68 -22.29 -0.01
CA PHE A 99 3.27 -22.83 -1.24
C PHE A 99 3.24 -24.37 -1.33
N HIS A 100 3.01 -25.07 -0.22
CA HIS A 100 2.98 -26.55 -0.18
C HIS A 100 1.60 -27.14 0.16
N GLY A 101 0.61 -26.30 0.44
CA GLY A 101 -0.76 -26.70 0.77
C GLY A 101 -1.69 -26.73 -0.44
N ASP A 102 -2.72 -27.57 -0.36
CA ASP A 102 -3.79 -27.67 -1.36
C ASP A 102 -4.80 -26.53 -1.19
N TYR A 103 -4.36 -25.29 -1.43
CA TYR A 103 -5.22 -24.12 -1.37
C TYR A 103 -6.03 -23.94 -2.64
N ASN A 104 -7.24 -24.51 -2.62
CA ASN A 104 -8.09 -24.58 -3.79
C ASN A 104 -9.33 -23.67 -3.72
N SER A 105 -9.53 -22.92 -2.63
CA SER A 105 -10.72 -22.08 -2.47
C SER A 105 -10.42 -20.60 -2.20
N PRO A 106 -11.31 -19.68 -2.64
CA PRO A 106 -11.25 -18.26 -2.26
C PRO A 106 -11.24 -18.05 -0.74
N LYS A 107 -11.88 -18.93 0.02
CA LYS A 107 -11.92 -18.86 1.48
C LYS A 107 -10.54 -19.08 2.09
N ASP A 108 -9.78 -20.05 1.58
CA ASP A 108 -8.45 -20.31 2.11
C ASP A 108 -7.50 -19.12 1.87
N TYR A 109 -7.60 -18.50 0.69
CA TYR A 109 -6.90 -17.25 0.41
C TYR A 109 -7.25 -16.15 1.43
N GLN A 110 -8.54 -15.97 1.74
CA GLN A 110 -8.98 -14.98 2.73
C GLN A 110 -8.41 -15.24 4.13
N ASP A 111 -8.34 -16.50 4.56
CA ASP A 111 -7.80 -16.85 5.87
C ASP A 111 -6.28 -16.61 5.94
N VAL A 112 -5.57 -16.89 4.85
CA VAL A 112 -4.13 -16.66 4.73
C VAL A 112 -3.83 -15.16 4.70
N ILE A 113 -4.51 -14.36 3.88
CA ILE A 113 -4.26 -12.92 3.81
C ILE A 113 -4.59 -12.22 5.14
N LYS A 114 -5.66 -12.63 5.84
CA LYS A 114 -5.96 -12.11 7.18
C LYS A 114 -4.84 -12.42 8.18
N SER A 115 -4.34 -13.65 8.16
CA SER A 115 -3.21 -14.06 9.01
C SER A 115 -1.94 -13.27 8.68
N LEU A 116 -1.67 -13.08 7.40
CA LEU A 116 -0.54 -12.31 6.89
C LEU A 116 -0.62 -10.84 7.32
N LEU A 117 -1.80 -10.22 7.23
CA LEU A 117 -2.02 -8.80 7.58
C LEU A 117 -2.07 -8.53 9.09
N CYS A 118 -2.12 -9.57 9.92
CA CYS A 118 -1.94 -9.44 11.37
C CYS A 118 -0.47 -9.34 11.81
N ARG A 119 0.49 -9.57 10.90
CA ARG A 119 1.92 -9.55 11.25
C ARG A 119 2.43 -8.11 11.41
N PRO A 120 3.41 -7.85 12.30
CA PRO A 120 3.92 -6.49 12.52
C PRO A 120 4.39 -5.71 11.28
N PRO A 121 5.04 -6.34 10.27
CA PRO A 121 5.47 -5.65 9.05
C PRO A 121 4.31 -5.32 8.08
N ALA A 122 3.10 -5.86 8.31
CA ALA A 122 1.96 -5.69 7.39
C ALA A 122 1.57 -4.23 7.14
N ARG A 123 1.93 -3.33 8.06
CA ARG A 123 1.81 -1.88 7.89
C ARG A 123 2.48 -1.38 6.61
N GLN A 124 3.53 -2.05 6.16
CA GLN A 124 4.27 -1.72 4.94
C GLN A 124 3.39 -1.81 3.70
N TRP A 125 2.37 -2.66 3.66
CA TRP A 125 1.45 -2.71 2.52
C TRP A 125 0.53 -1.50 2.46
N LEU A 126 0.16 -0.90 3.60
CA LEU A 126 -0.53 0.39 3.60
C LEU A 126 0.38 1.51 3.10
N LEU A 127 1.64 1.53 3.56
CA LEU A 127 2.65 2.50 3.13
C LEU A 127 2.99 2.35 1.63
N ARG A 128 2.97 1.13 1.10
CA ARG A 128 3.26 0.83 -0.31
C ARG A 128 2.22 1.41 -1.28
N GLY A 129 1.03 1.78 -0.81
CA GLY A 129 -0.02 2.32 -1.69
C GLY A 129 -0.55 1.30 -2.70
N GLY A 130 -1.27 1.79 -3.71
CA GLY A 130 -1.78 1.00 -4.82
C GLY A 130 -2.60 -0.23 -4.40
N LEU A 131 -2.41 -1.34 -5.14
CA LEU A 131 -3.14 -2.58 -4.89
C LEU A 131 -2.83 -3.18 -3.51
N ALA A 132 -1.58 -3.13 -3.07
CA ALA A 132 -1.18 -3.65 -1.77
C ALA A 132 -1.92 -2.96 -0.62
N TRP A 133 -2.02 -1.63 -0.70
CA TRP A 133 -2.79 -0.81 0.24
C TRP A 133 -4.27 -1.18 0.22
N ARG A 134 -4.88 -1.34 -0.96
CA ARG A 134 -6.31 -1.64 -1.06
C ARG A 134 -6.64 -3.03 -0.50
N LEU A 135 -5.78 -4.00 -0.75
CA LEU A 135 -5.89 -5.35 -0.17
C LEU A 135 -5.74 -5.30 1.35
N ALA A 136 -4.76 -4.56 1.86
CA ALA A 136 -4.57 -4.36 3.29
C ALA A 136 -5.78 -3.68 3.95
N LEU A 137 -6.42 -2.71 3.30
CA LEU A 137 -7.66 -2.11 3.80
C LEU A 137 -8.85 -3.06 3.77
N HIS A 138 -8.95 -3.90 2.73
CA HIS A 138 -10.10 -4.80 2.58
C HIS A 138 -10.06 -5.98 3.55
N TYR A 139 -8.89 -6.61 3.67
CA TYR A 139 -8.72 -7.85 4.42
C TYR A 139 -8.04 -7.66 5.77
N GLY A 140 -7.39 -6.52 5.98
CA GLY A 140 -6.65 -6.25 7.19
C GLY A 140 -7.55 -5.92 8.37
N PRO A 141 -7.04 -6.10 9.60
CA PRO A 141 -7.79 -5.74 10.79
C PRO A 141 -7.96 -4.22 10.90
N PRO A 142 -9.05 -3.72 11.54
CA PRO A 142 -9.32 -2.28 11.65
C PRO A 142 -8.20 -1.45 12.29
N TRP A 143 -7.38 -2.07 13.15
CA TRP A 143 -6.26 -1.41 13.83
C TRP A 143 -5.02 -1.23 12.93
N LEU A 144 -4.94 -1.89 11.76
CA LEU A 144 -3.76 -1.87 10.90
C LEU A 144 -3.39 -0.46 10.45
N MET A 145 -4.40 0.37 10.15
CA MET A 145 -4.22 1.78 9.79
C MET A 145 -3.58 2.57 10.94
N GLY A 146 -4.04 2.38 12.17
CA GLY A 146 -3.47 3.04 13.35
C GLY A 146 -2.00 2.65 13.58
N VAL A 147 -1.65 1.40 13.28
CA VAL A 147 -0.28 0.89 13.38
C VAL A 147 0.64 1.46 12.28
N ALA A 148 0.14 1.69 11.06
CA ALA A 148 0.92 2.34 9.99
C ALA A 148 1.32 3.79 10.32
N LEU A 149 0.55 4.47 11.18
CA LEU A 149 0.84 5.82 11.66
C LEU A 149 1.92 5.86 12.77
N GLN A 150 2.42 4.72 13.23
CA GLN A 150 3.41 4.66 14.32
C GLN A 150 4.86 4.54 13.81
N GLY A 151 5.06 4.44 12.50
CA GLY A 151 6.35 4.22 11.87
C GLY A 151 6.72 2.74 11.73
N PRO A 152 8.00 2.43 11.49
CA PRO A 152 8.45 1.06 11.28
C PRO A 152 8.16 0.13 12.46
N SER A 153 7.96 -1.16 12.19
CA SER A 153 7.70 -2.16 13.23
C SER A 153 8.90 -2.39 14.15
N SER A 154 8.66 -2.96 15.33
CA SER A 154 9.73 -3.43 16.23
C SER A 154 10.58 -4.53 15.59
N ILE A 155 10.06 -5.29 14.63
CA ILE A 155 10.84 -6.27 13.86
C ILE A 155 11.90 -5.54 13.01
N ALA A 156 11.52 -4.46 12.33
CA ALA A 156 12.49 -3.60 11.66
C ALA A 156 13.45 -3.01 12.70
N LEU A 157 12.95 -2.24 13.69
CA LEU A 157 13.78 -1.44 14.59
C LEU A 157 14.68 -2.26 15.54
N THR A 158 14.16 -3.33 16.15
CA THR A 158 14.92 -4.14 17.13
C THR A 158 15.72 -5.24 16.44
N LEU A 159 15.11 -5.99 15.53
CA LEU A 159 15.76 -7.17 14.91
C LEU A 159 16.55 -6.83 13.63
N GLY A 160 16.44 -5.61 13.11
CA GLY A 160 17.12 -5.23 11.88
C GLY A 160 16.54 -5.90 10.64
N ARG A 161 15.33 -6.43 10.73
CA ARG A 161 14.64 -7.13 9.64
C ARG A 161 13.74 -6.15 8.90
N GLY A 162 14.35 -5.44 7.96
CA GLY A 162 13.70 -4.40 7.17
C GLY A 162 14.50 -4.10 5.91
N SER A 163 14.10 -3.03 5.22
CA SER A 163 14.87 -2.53 4.08
C SER A 163 15.76 -1.38 4.53
N TYR A 164 17.02 -1.41 4.10
CA TYR A 164 18.04 -0.42 4.44
C TYR A 164 18.28 0.50 3.27
N HIS A 165 18.37 1.80 3.54
CA HIS A 165 18.69 2.82 2.54
C HIS A 165 19.61 3.87 3.14
N GLN A 166 20.54 4.35 2.32
CA GLN A 166 21.49 5.40 2.69
C GLN A 166 20.93 6.77 2.27
N LEU A 167 20.04 7.39 3.07
CA LEU A 167 19.42 8.68 2.73
C LEU A 167 19.02 9.48 3.99
N PRO A 168 19.57 10.69 4.24
CA PRO A 168 20.99 11.07 4.05
C PRO A 168 21.95 10.26 4.95
N VAL A 169 21.39 9.54 5.93
CA VAL A 169 22.08 8.61 6.84
C VAL A 169 21.56 7.20 6.60
N LEU A 170 22.26 6.19 7.11
CA LEU A 170 21.76 4.83 7.10
C LEU A 170 20.42 4.79 7.85
N SER A 171 19.39 4.34 7.17
CA SER A 171 18.02 4.33 7.69
C SER A 171 17.35 3.00 7.38
N ILE A 172 16.42 2.61 8.25
CA ILE A 172 15.66 1.38 8.14
C ILE A 172 14.17 1.66 8.06
N GLY A 173 13.45 0.86 7.29
CA GLY A 173 11.99 0.76 7.33
C GLY A 173 11.58 -0.70 7.25
N ASP A 174 10.28 -0.98 7.37
CA ASP A 174 9.77 -2.33 7.15
C ASP A 174 10.06 -2.79 5.71
N ALA A 175 10.17 -4.10 5.53
CA ALA A 175 10.27 -4.73 4.22
C ALA A 175 9.40 -5.98 4.19
N MET A 176 8.81 -6.22 3.02
CA MET A 176 8.09 -7.45 2.72
C MET A 176 8.94 -8.28 1.76
N THR A 177 9.02 -9.59 1.99
CA THR A 177 9.71 -10.48 1.06
C THR A 177 8.93 -10.63 -0.25
N ALA A 178 9.58 -11.14 -1.30
CA ALA A 178 8.90 -11.46 -2.56
C ALA A 178 7.76 -12.48 -2.34
N GLN A 179 8.03 -13.50 -1.52
CA GLN A 179 7.05 -14.53 -1.16
C GLN A 179 5.84 -13.96 -0.43
N GLU A 180 6.04 -13.02 0.51
CA GLU A 180 4.92 -12.37 1.21
C GLU A 180 4.08 -11.52 0.27
N ASN A 181 4.69 -10.86 -0.71
CA ASN A 181 3.95 -10.13 -1.75
C ASN A 181 3.18 -11.09 -2.68
N GLU A 182 3.74 -12.25 -3.01
CA GLU A 182 3.05 -13.30 -3.76
C GLU A 182 1.85 -13.88 -3.00
N MET A 183 2.00 -14.10 -1.70
CA MET A 183 0.91 -14.51 -0.81
C MET A 183 -0.19 -13.45 -0.73
N LEU A 184 0.18 -12.17 -0.63
CA LEU A 184 -0.79 -11.07 -0.59
C LEU A 184 -1.70 -11.08 -1.83
N VAL A 185 -1.14 -11.32 -3.01
CA VAL A 185 -1.92 -11.37 -4.26
C VAL A 185 -2.56 -12.74 -4.53
N GLY A 186 -2.39 -13.69 -3.62
CA GLY A 186 -2.94 -15.03 -3.74
C GLY A 186 -2.32 -15.82 -4.90
N ARG A 187 -1.00 -15.73 -5.09
CA ARG A 187 -0.27 -16.44 -6.14
C ARG A 187 -0.23 -17.95 -5.87
N THR A 188 -0.54 -18.72 -6.91
CA THR A 188 -0.47 -20.19 -6.98
C THR A 188 0.27 -20.59 -8.27
N PRO A 189 0.63 -21.88 -8.46
CA PRO A 189 1.18 -22.34 -9.73
C PRO A 189 0.26 -22.10 -10.94
N GLY A 190 -1.06 -22.09 -10.74
CA GLY A 190 -2.06 -21.92 -11.80
C GLY A 190 -2.41 -20.47 -12.13
N GLY A 191 -1.94 -19.49 -11.35
CA GLY A 191 -2.30 -18.08 -11.50
C GLY A 191 -2.39 -17.37 -10.15
N SER A 192 -3.04 -16.22 -10.11
CA SER A 192 -3.22 -15.45 -8.87
C SER A 192 -4.63 -14.90 -8.75
N VAL A 193 -5.06 -14.66 -7.50
CA VAL A 193 -6.37 -14.07 -7.15
C VAL A 193 -6.44 -12.59 -7.56
N TRP A 194 -5.29 -11.92 -7.52
CA TRP A 194 -5.07 -10.53 -7.91
C TRP A 194 -3.88 -10.43 -8.88
N PRO A 195 -3.77 -9.38 -9.70
CA PRO A 195 -2.55 -9.13 -10.48
C PRO A 195 -1.35 -8.97 -9.54
N SER A 196 -0.15 -9.29 -10.01
CA SER A 196 1.05 -8.96 -9.24
C SER A 196 1.12 -7.46 -8.96
N ILE A 197 1.76 -7.10 -7.84
CA ILE A 197 1.94 -5.70 -7.47
C ILE A 197 2.72 -4.95 -8.56
N ALA A 198 3.74 -5.60 -9.15
CA ALA A 198 4.51 -5.01 -10.25
C ALA A 198 3.69 -4.78 -11.52
N LEU A 199 2.82 -5.72 -11.91
CA LEU A 199 1.90 -5.53 -13.03
C LEU A 199 0.92 -4.38 -12.76
N TRP A 200 0.40 -4.27 -11.53
CA TRP A 200 -0.47 -3.17 -11.16
C TRP A 200 0.24 -1.81 -11.25
N GLU A 201 1.42 -1.69 -10.64
CA GLU A 201 2.24 -0.48 -10.59
C GLU A 201 2.69 -0.02 -11.99
N SER A 202 2.84 -0.95 -12.94
CA SER A 202 3.19 -0.66 -14.34
C SER A 202 1.97 -0.45 -15.26
N SER A 203 0.76 -0.73 -14.77
CA SER A 203 -0.46 -0.58 -15.57
C SER A 203 -0.98 0.87 -15.58
N GLY A 204 -1.80 1.21 -16.57
CA GLY A 204 -2.48 2.50 -16.61
C GLY A 204 -3.52 2.71 -15.49
N MET A 205 -3.80 1.69 -14.67
CA MET A 205 -4.67 1.82 -13.49
C MET A 205 -3.98 2.58 -12.35
N TRP A 206 -2.64 2.56 -12.32
CA TRP A 206 -1.86 3.20 -11.28
C TRP A 206 -1.23 4.51 -11.78
N ILE A 207 -1.73 5.62 -11.24
CA ILE A 207 -1.29 6.97 -11.61
C ILE A 207 -0.62 7.72 -10.46
N GLY A 208 -0.15 6.99 -9.43
CA GLY A 208 0.43 7.56 -8.20
C GLY A 208 -0.54 7.73 -7.03
N GLU A 209 -1.82 7.42 -7.21
CA GLU A 209 -2.84 7.36 -6.15
C GLU A 209 -3.96 6.38 -6.50
N TRP A 210 -4.75 5.97 -5.50
CA TRP A 210 -5.92 5.14 -5.71
C TRP A 210 -7.09 5.97 -6.23
N THR A 211 -7.58 5.65 -7.44
CA THR A 211 -8.63 6.40 -8.15
C THR A 211 -10.01 5.74 -8.02
N GLU A 212 -11.06 6.45 -8.40
CA GLU A 212 -12.41 5.89 -8.50
C GLU A 212 -12.50 4.74 -9.51
N THR A 213 -11.81 4.84 -10.65
CA THR A 213 -11.70 3.76 -11.64
C THR A 213 -11.06 2.50 -11.02
N ALA A 214 -10.00 2.67 -10.23
CA ALA A 214 -9.36 1.58 -9.51
C ALA A 214 -10.27 0.96 -8.45
N GLU A 215 -11.02 1.77 -7.70
CA GLU A 215 -11.99 1.30 -6.71
C GLU A 215 -13.13 0.50 -7.37
N PHE A 216 -13.68 1.00 -8.46
CA PHE A 216 -14.75 0.31 -9.20
C PHE A 216 -14.27 -1.06 -9.73
N TRP A 217 -13.07 -1.10 -10.33
CA TRP A 217 -12.45 -2.35 -10.77
C TRP A 217 -12.26 -3.33 -9.60
N PHE A 218 -11.72 -2.85 -8.48
CA PHE A 218 -11.46 -3.68 -7.30
C PHE A 218 -12.75 -4.27 -6.74
N MET A 219 -13.79 -3.44 -6.57
CA MET A 219 -15.09 -3.88 -6.04
C MET A 219 -15.79 -4.86 -6.97
N ARG A 220 -15.71 -4.66 -8.29
CA ARG A 220 -16.19 -5.65 -9.26
C ARG A 220 -15.47 -6.99 -9.06
N ARG A 221 -14.14 -6.95 -8.91
CA ARG A 221 -13.34 -8.16 -8.71
C ARG A 221 -13.67 -8.87 -7.39
N VAL A 222 -13.88 -8.13 -6.30
CA VAL A 222 -14.36 -8.69 -5.03
C VAL A 222 -15.69 -9.44 -5.23
N SER A 223 -16.63 -8.89 -6.01
CA SER A 223 -17.90 -9.55 -6.33
C SER A 223 -17.69 -10.87 -7.09
N GLU A 224 -16.83 -10.87 -8.12
CA GLU A 224 -16.51 -12.08 -8.88
C GLU A 224 -15.92 -13.19 -7.99
N LEU A 225 -15.04 -12.82 -7.05
CA LEU A 225 -14.46 -13.75 -6.09
C LEU A 225 -15.51 -14.32 -5.13
N ALA A 226 -16.46 -13.50 -4.68
CA ALA A 226 -17.56 -13.94 -3.83
C ALA A 226 -18.48 -14.95 -4.56
N GLU A 227 -18.60 -14.83 -5.88
CA GLU A 227 -19.37 -15.72 -6.75
C GLU A 227 -18.56 -16.93 -7.25
N GLY A 228 -17.29 -17.06 -6.88
CA GLY A 228 -16.41 -18.14 -7.31
C GLY A 228 -16.04 -18.10 -8.81
N ARG A 229 -16.16 -16.95 -9.46
CA ARG A 229 -15.87 -16.78 -10.90
C ARG A 229 -14.43 -16.33 -11.12
N ASN A 230 -13.78 -16.92 -12.13
CA ASN A 230 -12.43 -16.53 -12.57
C ASN A 230 -11.43 -16.38 -11.41
N VAL A 231 -11.49 -17.29 -10.42
CA VAL A 231 -10.77 -17.14 -9.13
C VAL A 231 -9.28 -16.90 -9.35
N TYR A 232 -8.67 -17.68 -10.24
CA TYR A 232 -7.25 -17.55 -10.58
C TYR A 232 -7.12 -17.10 -12.04
N GLN A 233 -6.27 -16.09 -12.25
CA GLN A 233 -5.89 -15.62 -13.57
C GLN A 233 -4.38 -15.58 -13.71
N THR A 234 -3.87 -15.79 -14.92
CA THR A 234 -2.45 -15.60 -15.25
C THR A 234 -2.12 -14.12 -15.39
N GLU A 235 -0.83 -13.78 -15.30
CA GLU A 235 -0.34 -12.41 -15.51
C GLU A 235 -0.79 -11.81 -16.86
N ALA A 236 -0.81 -12.59 -17.93
CA ALA A 236 -1.29 -12.14 -19.25
C ALA A 236 -2.80 -11.87 -19.27
N GLN A 237 -3.58 -12.70 -18.57
CA GLN A 237 -5.03 -12.48 -18.42
C GLN A 237 -5.29 -11.20 -17.61
N TRP A 238 -4.56 -11.01 -16.52
CA TRP A 238 -4.60 -9.79 -15.71
C TRP A 238 -4.25 -8.54 -16.50
N ALA A 239 -3.15 -8.55 -17.25
CA ALA A 239 -2.74 -7.40 -18.07
C ALA A 239 -3.85 -7.00 -19.06
N ARG A 240 -4.49 -7.99 -19.69
CA ARG A 240 -5.63 -7.77 -20.58
C ARG A 240 -6.85 -7.24 -19.85
N GLU A 241 -7.13 -7.75 -18.65
CA GLU A 241 -8.27 -7.30 -17.84
C GLU A 241 -8.10 -5.85 -17.38
N LEU A 242 -6.93 -5.51 -16.82
CA LEU A 242 -6.60 -4.14 -16.41
C LEU A 242 -6.69 -3.17 -17.58
N ARG A 243 -6.19 -3.55 -18.76
CA ARG A 243 -6.32 -2.73 -19.97
C ARG A 243 -7.77 -2.53 -20.40
N LYS A 244 -8.63 -3.54 -20.25
CA LYS A 244 -10.07 -3.44 -20.55
C LYS A 244 -10.84 -2.58 -19.56
N ALA A 245 -10.38 -2.50 -18.31
CA ALA A 245 -11.01 -1.70 -17.27
C ALA A 245 -10.85 -0.18 -17.52
N LEU A 246 -9.80 0.20 -18.25
CA LEU A 246 -9.53 1.60 -18.61
C LEU A 246 -10.41 2.08 -19.77
N THR A 247 -10.96 3.28 -19.63
CA THR A 247 -11.64 3.99 -20.72
C THR A 247 -10.68 4.25 -21.89
N PRO A 248 -11.17 4.43 -23.14
CA PRO A 248 -10.30 4.79 -24.26
C PRO A 248 -9.44 6.03 -24.00
N LYS A 249 -9.97 7.02 -23.28
CA LYS A 249 -9.26 8.24 -22.90
C LYS A 249 -8.11 7.95 -21.92
N GLU A 250 -8.36 7.15 -20.88
CA GLU A 250 -7.31 6.76 -19.92
C GLU A 250 -6.25 5.87 -20.57
N ARG A 251 -6.63 4.97 -21.47
CA ARG A 251 -5.68 4.16 -22.25
C ARG A 251 -4.76 5.03 -23.09
N LYS A 252 -5.34 5.98 -23.82
CA LYS A 252 -4.57 6.94 -24.63
C LYS A 252 -3.61 7.75 -23.76
N LEU A 253 -4.07 8.24 -22.61
CA LEU A 253 -3.25 8.97 -21.66
C LEU A 253 -2.09 8.11 -21.11
N GLY A 254 -2.33 6.84 -20.80
CA GLY A 254 -1.30 5.92 -20.34
C GLY A 254 -0.26 5.57 -21.40
N GLU A 255 -0.66 5.51 -22.68
CA GLU A 255 0.23 5.23 -23.82
C GLU A 255 1.06 6.45 -24.24
N GLU A 256 0.48 7.66 -24.21
CA GLU A 256 1.14 8.91 -24.64
C GLU A 256 2.03 9.50 -23.55
N ASP A 257 1.54 9.55 -22.31
CA ASP A 257 2.18 10.32 -21.25
C ASP A 257 2.92 9.45 -20.24
N GLY A 258 2.53 8.18 -20.03
CA GLY A 258 3.02 7.28 -18.97
C GLY A 258 2.93 7.90 -17.57
N SER A 259 2.24 7.29 -16.60
CA SER A 259 2.11 7.88 -15.25
C SER A 259 3.45 8.30 -14.62
N LEU A 260 4.52 7.52 -14.89
CA LEU A 260 5.89 7.85 -14.53
C LEU A 260 6.47 9.01 -15.35
N ARG A 261 6.32 9.05 -16.68
CA ARG A 261 6.87 10.12 -17.50
C ARG A 261 6.20 11.46 -17.19
N ARG A 262 4.87 11.50 -17.01
CA ARG A 262 4.17 12.72 -16.57
C ARG A 262 4.57 13.15 -15.16
N ALA A 263 4.76 12.21 -14.23
CA ALA A 263 5.29 12.51 -12.91
C ALA A 263 6.72 13.06 -12.96
N MET A 264 7.56 12.51 -13.83
CA MET A 264 8.93 12.98 -14.06
C MET A 264 8.98 14.35 -14.77
N GLU A 265 8.11 14.59 -15.75
CA GLU A 265 7.97 15.89 -16.42
C GLU A 265 7.52 16.96 -15.42
N LEU A 266 6.54 16.65 -14.56
CA LEU A 266 6.15 17.54 -13.46
C LEU A 266 7.30 17.76 -12.46
N ALA A 267 8.05 16.73 -12.09
CA ALA A 267 9.20 16.87 -11.21
C ALA A 267 10.35 17.70 -11.83
N HIS A 268 10.49 17.67 -13.16
CA HIS A 268 11.47 18.47 -13.89
C HIS A 268 11.06 19.93 -14.05
N ILE A 269 9.78 20.19 -14.33
CA ILE A 269 9.21 21.55 -14.47
C ILE A 269 9.14 22.26 -13.11
N TYR A 270 8.92 21.51 -12.03
CA TYR A 270 8.73 22.02 -10.68
C TYR A 270 9.78 21.44 -9.73
N PRO A 271 11.03 21.98 -9.68
CA PRO A 271 12.10 21.49 -8.82
C PRO A 271 11.73 21.48 -7.31
N GLU A 272 10.73 22.26 -6.89
CA GLU A 272 10.13 22.20 -5.56
C GLU A 272 9.45 20.86 -5.24
N VAL A 273 9.04 20.08 -6.26
CA VAL A 273 8.52 18.72 -6.11
C VAL A 273 9.62 17.77 -5.64
N ALA A 274 10.85 17.95 -6.14
CA ALA A 274 12.00 17.19 -5.67
C ALA A 274 12.34 17.52 -4.21
N ALA A 275 12.26 18.80 -3.82
CA ALA A 275 12.45 19.23 -2.43
C ALA A 275 11.34 18.72 -1.48
N SER A 276 10.15 18.42 -2.03
CA SER A 276 9.00 17.90 -1.28
C SER A 276 8.98 16.37 -1.14
N SER A 277 9.95 15.67 -1.74
CA SER A 277 10.06 14.19 -1.70
C SER A 277 10.44 13.63 -0.32
N MET A 278 10.89 14.50 0.59
CA MET A 278 11.24 14.17 1.97
C MET A 278 10.40 14.99 2.95
N ILE A 279 9.75 14.32 3.89
CA ILE A 279 8.99 14.96 4.97
C ILE A 279 9.49 14.43 6.31
N GLN A 280 9.97 15.33 7.17
CA GLN A 280 10.38 14.97 8.53
C GLN A 280 9.13 14.77 9.40
N VAL A 281 9.11 13.67 10.16
CA VAL A 281 8.09 13.36 11.17
C VAL A 281 8.83 13.32 12.50
N GLY A 282 8.59 14.32 13.37
CA GLY A 282 9.42 14.56 14.56
C GLY A 282 8.71 15.23 15.72
#